data_AF-A0AAV1ZEE5-F1
#
_entry.id   AF-A0AAV1ZEE5-F1
#
_cell.length_a   1.000
_cell.length_b   1.000
_cell.length_c   1.000
_cell.angle_alpha   90.00
_cell.angle_beta   90.00
_cell.angle_gamma   90.00
#
_symmetry.space_group_name_H-M   'P 1'
#
loop_
_entity.id
_entity.type
_entity.pdbx_description
1 polymer ?
#
loop_
_entity_poly.entity_id
_entity_poly.type
_entity_poly.pdbx_seq_one_letter_code
_entity_poly.pdbx_strand_id
1 'polypeptide(L)'
;MKKKRMLHNLLTNHLIPGFYKLDDFSDGQVIAAENSNSKIRINIYFTPEKIATANCVPILTGDHFARNGIIHTVEKVLPIPTRTVADIIAGDVQFSVLKRMLSRAGLVQALRNPNKTFTIFAPTDSAFSYPYLERETNTNERCTVSVMKHHIIDHTICSSAIPQFAKSLNMIGELLSLSRDEYNKLYVDDVQIVVRDLVATNGVVHIIDGVLSTRQAKSASEVLEEYGLNEFLSLLEAANLKKLYDSFENVTFFIPSNEAIRALPAGLIESLMSNINSLFSVLLYHVADGTAQIKLPEQIFNSKLQNTSIKVQVHSSVISSCCSSSISSVCSSFESWK
;
A
#
# COMPACT_ATOMS: atom_id res chain seq x y z
N MET A 1 -20.72 34.96 -25.66
CA MET A 1 -19.36 34.59 -26.15
C MET A 1 -18.63 33.58 -25.26
N LYS A 2 -18.49 33.79 -23.94
CA LYS A 2 -17.74 32.88 -23.03
C LYS A 2 -18.24 31.43 -22.99
N LYS A 3 -19.58 31.22 -22.93
CA LYS A 3 -20.20 29.89 -22.94
C LYS A 3 -19.95 29.10 -24.24
N LYS A 4 -20.04 29.77 -25.40
CA LYS A 4 -19.77 29.17 -26.72
C LYS A 4 -18.31 28.70 -26.83
N ARG A 5 -17.36 29.49 -26.32
CA ARG A 5 -15.94 29.11 -26.26
C ARG A 5 -15.69 27.91 -25.34
N MET A 6 -16.36 27.87 -24.18
CA MET A 6 -16.24 26.75 -23.24
C MET A 6 -16.78 25.44 -23.83
N LEU A 7 -17.94 25.49 -24.51
CA LEU A 7 -18.50 24.34 -25.22
C LEU A 7 -17.59 23.89 -26.37
N HIS A 8 -17.07 24.83 -27.16
CA HIS A 8 -16.15 24.50 -28.23
C HIS A 8 -14.91 23.78 -27.70
N ASN A 9 -14.26 24.30 -26.66
CA ASN A 9 -13.11 23.65 -26.03
C ASN A 9 -13.46 22.27 -25.47
N LEU A 10 -14.64 22.11 -24.87
CA LEU A 10 -15.09 20.81 -24.36
C LEU A 10 -15.19 19.77 -25.49
N LEU A 11 -15.82 20.15 -26.60
CA LEU A 11 -15.99 19.27 -27.75
C LEU A 11 -14.65 18.94 -28.42
N THR A 12 -13.76 19.93 -28.60
CA THR A 12 -12.44 19.69 -29.20
C THR A 12 -11.50 18.90 -28.32
N ASN A 13 -11.76 18.78 -27.01
CA ASN A 13 -11.04 17.87 -26.12
C ASN A 13 -11.42 16.39 -26.31
N HIS A 14 -12.54 16.11 -26.98
CA HIS A 14 -12.99 14.74 -27.28
C HIS A 14 -12.49 14.25 -28.65
N LEU A 15 -11.83 15.12 -29.41
CA LEU A 15 -11.36 14.83 -30.77
C LEU A 15 -9.85 14.61 -30.75
N ILE A 16 -9.40 13.57 -31.45
CA ILE A 16 -7.99 13.31 -31.72
C ILE A 16 -7.80 13.45 -33.24
N PRO A 17 -6.78 14.20 -33.71
CA PRO A 17 -6.46 14.26 -35.14
C PRO A 17 -6.00 12.90 -35.67
N GLY A 18 -6.77 12.31 -36.61
CA GLY A 18 -6.43 11.05 -37.26
C GLY A 18 -7.55 10.01 -37.23
N PHE A 19 -7.26 8.81 -37.75
CA PHE A 19 -8.16 7.66 -37.72
C PHE A 19 -7.54 6.61 -36.81
N TYR A 20 -8.12 6.43 -35.62
CA TYR A 20 -7.65 5.46 -34.64
C TYR A 20 -8.75 4.45 -34.34
N LYS A 21 -8.47 3.18 -34.60
CA LYS A 21 -9.25 2.03 -34.13
C LYS A 21 -8.87 1.70 -32.69
N LEU A 22 -9.69 0.89 -32.02
CA LEU A 22 -9.38 0.41 -30.67
C LEU A 22 -8.06 -0.37 -30.60
N ASP A 23 -7.71 -1.11 -31.65
CA ASP A 23 -6.47 -1.89 -31.74
C ASP A 23 -5.25 -1.04 -32.13
N ASP A 24 -5.44 0.22 -32.55
CA ASP A 24 -4.33 1.15 -32.80
C ASP A 24 -3.79 1.77 -31.49
N PHE A 25 -4.50 1.57 -30.37
CA PHE A 25 -4.12 2.11 -29.08
C PHE A 25 -3.27 1.15 -28.26
N SER A 26 -2.27 1.72 -27.58
CA SER A 26 -1.45 1.02 -26.57
C SER A 26 -1.82 1.48 -25.16
N ASP A 27 -1.63 0.62 -24.16
CA ASP A 27 -1.80 1.03 -22.76
C ASP A 27 -0.85 2.18 -22.39
N GLY A 28 -1.37 3.15 -21.63
CA GLY A 28 -0.66 4.34 -21.21
C GLY A 28 -0.40 5.36 -22.32
N GLN A 29 -0.86 5.13 -23.56
CA GLN A 29 -0.64 6.04 -24.68
C GLN A 29 -1.30 7.40 -24.40
N VAL A 30 -0.54 8.48 -24.64
CA VAL A 30 -1.04 9.84 -24.48
C VAL A 30 -1.05 10.52 -25.84
N ILE A 31 -2.22 11.00 -26.25
CA ILE A 31 -2.43 11.61 -27.57
C ILE A 31 -2.91 13.05 -27.38
N ALA A 32 -2.39 13.97 -28.18
CA ALA A 32 -2.87 15.35 -28.18
C ALA A 32 -4.30 15.40 -28.75
N ALA A 33 -5.20 16.07 -28.04
CA ALA A 33 -6.51 16.35 -28.59
C ALA A 33 -6.43 17.51 -29.61
N GLU A 34 -7.48 17.69 -30.41
CA GLU A 34 -7.62 18.83 -31.34
C GLU A 34 -7.47 20.16 -30.59
N ASN A 35 -7.97 20.23 -29.36
CA ASN A 35 -7.58 21.29 -28.45
C ASN A 35 -6.13 21.09 -27.97
N SER A 36 -5.22 21.89 -28.51
CA SER A 36 -3.77 21.81 -28.31
C SER A 36 -3.31 21.88 -26.84
N ASN A 37 -4.18 22.33 -25.93
CA ASN A 37 -3.90 22.43 -24.50
C ASN A 37 -4.34 21.19 -23.69
N SER A 38 -4.87 20.16 -24.34
CA SER A 38 -5.35 18.96 -23.66
C SER A 38 -4.81 17.69 -24.32
N LYS A 39 -4.77 16.62 -23.52
CA LYS A 39 -4.34 15.31 -23.96
C LYS A 39 -5.35 14.27 -23.50
N ILE A 40 -5.51 13.24 -24.30
CA ILE A 40 -6.28 12.05 -23.96
C ILE A 40 -5.26 10.94 -23.67
N ARG A 41 -5.28 10.43 -22.44
CA ARG A 41 -4.58 9.22 -22.05
C ARG A 41 -5.50 8.03 -22.28
N ILE A 42 -5.03 7.08 -23.07
CA ILE A 42 -5.67 5.78 -23.23
C ILE A 42 -5.04 4.80 -22.24
N ASN A 43 -5.88 4.09 -21.50
CA ASN A 43 -5.44 2.97 -20.67
C ASN A 43 -6.22 1.71 -21.06
N ILE A 44 -5.51 0.58 -21.14
CA ILE A 44 -6.06 -0.72 -21.53
C ILE A 44 -5.77 -1.71 -20.40
N TYR A 45 -6.83 -2.23 -19.81
CA TYR A 45 -6.80 -3.18 -18.71
C TYR A 45 -7.32 -4.53 -19.15
N PHE A 46 -6.86 -5.61 -18.52
CA PHE A 46 -7.20 -7.00 -18.89
C PHE A 46 -7.85 -7.77 -17.73
N THR A 47 -8.62 -7.11 -16.85
CA THR A 47 -9.12 -7.72 -15.61
C THR A 47 -10.58 -7.34 -15.30
N PRO A 48 -11.54 -8.29 -15.28
CA PRO A 48 -11.48 -9.65 -15.83
C PRO A 48 -11.58 -9.69 -17.36
N GLU A 49 -12.05 -8.60 -17.98
CA GLU A 49 -12.21 -8.44 -19.42
C GLU A 49 -11.38 -7.25 -19.91
N LYS A 50 -11.18 -7.13 -21.23
CA LYS A 50 -10.49 -5.99 -21.83
C LYS A 50 -11.33 -4.73 -21.64
N ILE A 51 -10.84 -3.78 -20.85
CA ILE A 51 -11.46 -2.46 -20.68
C ILE A 51 -10.50 -1.41 -21.21
N ALA A 52 -10.94 -0.66 -22.22
CA ALA A 52 -10.24 0.53 -22.69
C ALA A 52 -10.89 1.78 -22.07
N THR A 53 -10.08 2.71 -21.59
CA THR A 53 -10.54 3.99 -21.04
C THR A 53 -9.82 5.14 -21.70
N ALA A 54 -10.53 6.26 -21.88
CA ALA A 54 -9.98 7.54 -22.29
C ALA A 54 -10.08 8.51 -21.10
N ASN A 55 -8.96 8.99 -20.58
CA ASN A 55 -8.91 9.80 -19.35
C ASN A 55 -9.77 9.18 -18.22
N CYS A 56 -9.58 7.88 -17.94
CA CYS A 56 -10.35 7.10 -16.97
C CYS A 56 -11.87 7.00 -17.20
N VAL A 57 -12.37 7.40 -18.36
CA VAL A 57 -13.75 7.13 -18.76
C VAL A 57 -13.78 5.89 -19.67
N PRO A 58 -14.57 4.85 -19.35
CA PRO A 58 -14.72 3.68 -20.19
C PRO A 58 -15.16 4.02 -21.62
N ILE A 59 -14.53 3.39 -22.60
CA ILE A 59 -15.01 3.35 -23.99
C ILE A 59 -16.00 2.19 -24.07
N LEU A 60 -17.27 2.49 -24.39
CA LEU A 60 -18.37 1.53 -24.41
C LEU A 60 -18.45 0.76 -25.73
N THR A 61 -18.40 1.49 -26.84
CA THR A 61 -18.36 0.91 -28.19
C THR A 61 -17.39 1.71 -29.04
N GLY A 62 -16.80 1.09 -30.04
CA GLY A 62 -15.79 1.74 -30.87
C GLY A 62 -15.82 1.28 -32.31
N ASP A 63 -14.87 1.80 -33.07
CA ASP A 63 -14.62 1.44 -34.47
C ASP A 63 -15.80 1.71 -35.42
N HIS A 64 -16.61 2.72 -35.10
CA HIS A 64 -17.69 3.17 -35.97
C HIS A 64 -17.14 4.11 -37.04
N PHE A 65 -16.95 3.59 -38.25
CA PHE A 65 -16.38 4.35 -39.36
C PHE A 65 -17.35 5.40 -39.89
N ALA A 66 -16.85 6.63 -40.06
CA ALA A 66 -17.49 7.72 -40.78
C ALA A 66 -16.60 8.17 -41.94
N ARG A 67 -17.15 8.96 -42.87
CA ARG A 67 -16.41 9.48 -44.04
C ARG A 67 -15.14 10.26 -43.63
N ASN A 68 -15.17 10.89 -42.47
CA ASN A 68 -14.16 11.83 -42.00
C ASN A 68 -13.59 11.48 -40.61
N GLY A 69 -13.79 10.25 -40.12
CA GLY A 69 -13.23 9.83 -38.83
C GLY A 69 -13.72 8.47 -38.36
N ILE A 70 -13.34 8.11 -37.14
CA ILE A 70 -13.83 6.94 -36.42
C ILE A 70 -14.47 7.44 -35.12
N ILE A 71 -15.65 6.92 -34.79
CA ILE A 71 -16.39 7.29 -33.60
C ILE A 71 -16.25 6.18 -32.56
N HIS A 72 -15.88 6.57 -31.35
CA HIS A 72 -15.91 5.75 -30.13
C HIS A 72 -16.89 6.39 -29.15
N THR A 73 -17.80 5.61 -28.58
CA THR A 73 -18.71 6.08 -27.54
C THR A 73 -18.08 5.88 -26.17
N VAL A 74 -18.12 6.90 -25.34
CA VAL A 74 -17.58 6.89 -23.97
C VAL A 74 -18.72 6.99 -22.97
N GLU A 75 -18.52 6.43 -21.77
CA GLU A 75 -19.53 6.40 -20.73
C GLU A 75 -19.94 7.80 -20.24
N LYS A 76 -19.00 8.75 -20.25
CA LYS A 76 -19.15 10.09 -19.68
C LYS A 76 -18.36 11.13 -20.49
N VAL A 77 -18.64 12.41 -20.25
CA VAL A 77 -17.83 13.51 -20.79
C VAL A 77 -16.40 13.39 -20.27
N LEU A 78 -15.41 13.43 -21.16
CA LEU A 78 -14.01 13.26 -20.80
C LEU A 78 -13.54 14.42 -19.90
N PRO A 79 -12.90 14.12 -18.75
CA PRO A 79 -12.27 15.14 -17.94
C PRO A 79 -11.03 15.68 -18.66
N ILE A 80 -10.71 16.94 -18.37
CA ILE A 80 -9.60 17.67 -19.00
C ILE A 80 -8.46 17.74 -17.97
N PRO A 81 -7.45 16.88 -18.04
CA PRO A 81 -6.32 16.94 -17.14
C PRO A 81 -5.52 18.21 -17.40
N THR A 82 -5.43 19.09 -16.39
CA THR A 82 -4.70 20.37 -16.48
C THR A 82 -3.54 20.48 -15.50
N ARG A 83 -3.44 19.56 -14.54
CA ARG A 83 -2.49 19.58 -13.43
C ARG A 83 -1.87 18.19 -13.24
N THR A 84 -0.65 18.14 -12.71
CA THR A 84 -0.03 16.86 -12.31
C THR A 84 -0.71 16.32 -11.05
N VAL A 85 -0.48 15.04 -10.72
CA VAL A 85 -0.99 14.43 -9.47
C VAL A 85 -0.52 15.22 -8.25
N ALA A 86 0.74 15.69 -8.25
CA ALA A 86 1.29 16.52 -7.19
C ALA A 86 0.61 17.90 -7.12
N ASP A 87 0.27 18.51 -8.25
CA ASP A 87 -0.38 19.83 -8.28
C ASP A 87 -1.88 19.76 -7.95
N ILE A 88 -2.54 18.63 -8.22
CA ILE A 88 -3.89 18.35 -7.70
C ILE A 88 -3.84 18.32 -6.17
N ILE A 89 -2.93 17.54 -5.59
CA ILE A 89 -2.77 17.43 -4.13
C ILE A 89 -2.38 18.78 -3.52
N ALA A 90 -1.44 19.50 -4.15
CA ALA A 90 -0.97 20.80 -3.66
C ALA A 90 -2.09 21.86 -3.63
N GLY A 91 -2.98 21.84 -4.62
CA GLY A 91 -4.06 22.81 -4.79
C GLY A 91 -5.32 22.54 -3.96
N ASP A 92 -5.38 21.42 -3.24
CA ASP A 92 -6.52 21.05 -2.41
C ASP A 92 -6.23 21.32 -0.91
N VAL A 93 -7.23 21.85 -0.22
CA VAL A 93 -7.15 22.24 1.19
C VAL A 93 -7.22 21.03 2.13
N GLN A 94 -7.81 19.91 1.69
CA GLN A 94 -8.02 18.72 2.53
C GLN A 94 -6.77 17.82 2.66
N PHE A 95 -5.64 18.19 2.06
CA PHE A 95 -4.41 17.39 2.03
C PHE A 95 -3.24 18.07 2.74
N SER A 96 -3.48 18.90 3.75
CA SER A 96 -2.45 19.62 4.51
C SER A 96 -1.36 18.69 5.04
N VAL A 97 -1.75 17.58 5.65
CA VAL A 97 -0.85 16.57 6.24
C VAL A 97 -0.11 15.81 5.15
N LEU A 98 -0.83 15.33 4.13
CA LEU A 98 -0.25 14.62 2.99
C LEU A 98 0.79 15.47 2.26
N LYS A 99 0.51 16.77 2.01
CA LYS A 99 1.46 17.72 1.41
C LYS A 99 2.76 17.78 2.21
N ARG A 100 2.67 17.92 3.53
CA ARG A 100 3.83 17.95 4.43
C ARG A 100 4.63 16.65 4.38
N MET A 101 3.97 15.50 4.37
CA MET A 101 4.63 14.19 4.32
C MET A 101 5.31 13.95 2.97
N LEU A 102 4.66 14.29 1.85
CA LEU A 102 5.27 14.21 0.51
C LEU A 102 6.50 15.13 0.38
N SER A 103 6.45 16.33 0.99
CA SER A 103 7.60 17.23 1.06
C SER A 103 8.75 16.65 1.88
N ARG A 104 8.48 16.12 3.08
CA ARG A 104 9.48 15.46 3.93
C ARG A 104 10.09 14.23 3.27
N ALA A 105 9.28 13.46 2.54
CA ALA A 105 9.73 12.29 1.79
C ALA A 105 10.51 12.63 0.51
N GLY A 106 10.60 13.92 0.12
CA GLY A 106 11.28 14.34 -1.11
C GLY A 106 10.58 13.89 -2.39
N LEU A 107 9.30 13.51 -2.34
CA LEU A 107 8.57 12.92 -3.47
C LEU A 107 7.90 13.93 -4.40
N VAL A 108 7.72 15.19 -3.96
CA VAL A 108 6.96 16.21 -4.70
C VAL A 108 7.46 16.38 -6.14
N GLN A 109 8.77 16.49 -6.35
CA GLN A 109 9.31 16.68 -7.71
C GLN A 109 9.22 15.42 -8.57
N ALA A 110 9.37 14.24 -7.96
CA ALA A 110 9.18 12.97 -8.68
C ALA A 110 7.73 12.84 -9.18
N LEU A 111 6.76 13.23 -8.35
CA LEU A 111 5.33 13.19 -8.66
C LEU A 111 4.87 14.29 -9.62
N ARG A 112 5.70 15.31 -9.88
CA ARG A 112 5.49 16.31 -10.94
C ARG A 112 6.06 15.90 -12.28
N ASN A 113 6.84 14.82 -12.35
CA ASN A 113 7.50 14.42 -13.58
C ASN A 113 6.46 14.09 -14.67
N PRO A 114 6.44 14.81 -15.81
CA PRO A 114 5.45 14.60 -16.87
C PRO A 114 5.70 13.32 -17.67
N ASN A 115 6.88 12.73 -17.56
CA ASN A 115 7.28 11.50 -18.28
C ASN A 115 7.01 10.23 -17.48
N LYS A 116 6.44 10.35 -16.28
CA LYS A 116 6.05 9.23 -15.42
C LYS A 116 4.55 9.27 -15.22
N THR A 117 3.97 8.10 -14.93
CA THR A 117 2.55 7.97 -14.63
C THR A 117 2.38 7.43 -13.22
N PHE A 118 1.35 7.88 -12.52
CA PHE A 118 1.10 7.48 -11.14
C PHE A 118 -0.38 7.22 -10.87
N THR A 119 -0.64 6.33 -9.92
CA THR A 119 -1.91 6.30 -9.18
C THR A 119 -1.58 6.66 -7.74
N ILE A 120 -2.19 7.71 -7.20
CA ILE A 120 -2.02 8.10 -5.80
C ILE A 120 -3.31 7.85 -5.05
N PHE A 121 -3.24 7.07 -3.98
CA PHE A 121 -4.30 6.98 -2.99
C PHE A 121 -4.05 8.07 -1.93
N ALA A 122 -4.80 9.16 -2.01
CA ALA A 122 -4.59 10.38 -1.23
C ALA A 122 -5.49 10.39 0.02
N PRO A 123 -4.93 10.15 1.23
CA PRO A 123 -5.67 10.32 2.47
C PRO A 123 -5.98 11.80 2.73
N THR A 124 -7.20 12.08 3.17
CA THR A 124 -7.58 13.42 3.66
C THR A 124 -6.95 13.70 5.02
N ASP A 125 -6.91 14.97 5.44
CA ASP A 125 -6.45 15.35 6.78
C ASP A 125 -7.23 14.64 7.90
N SER A 126 -8.52 14.33 7.67
CA SER A 126 -9.34 13.57 8.62
C SER A 126 -8.91 12.10 8.74
N ALA A 127 -8.40 11.49 7.67
CA ALA A 127 -7.87 10.13 7.70
C ALA A 127 -6.63 10.01 8.61
N PHE A 128 -5.88 11.12 8.81
CA PHE A 128 -4.73 11.17 9.72
C PHE A 128 -5.09 11.37 11.20
N SER A 129 -6.35 11.64 11.52
CA SER A 129 -6.78 11.91 12.90
C SER A 129 -6.97 10.65 13.76
N TYR A 130 -6.86 9.46 13.17
CA TYR A 130 -6.92 8.20 13.92
C TYR A 130 -5.65 8.03 14.78
N PRO A 131 -5.78 7.60 16.06
CA PRO A 131 -4.71 7.62 17.07
C PRO A 131 -3.46 6.77 16.73
N TYR A 132 -3.50 5.95 15.69
CA TYR A 132 -2.35 5.19 15.20
C TYR A 132 -1.31 6.03 14.43
N LEU A 133 -1.69 7.20 13.92
CA LEU A 133 -0.86 7.97 12.96
C LEU A 133 -0.06 9.13 13.58
N GLU A 134 -0.24 9.39 14.87
CA GLU A 134 0.58 10.37 15.62
C GLU A 134 2.07 10.00 15.62
N ARG A 135 2.41 8.72 15.40
CA ARG A 135 3.80 8.25 15.26
C ARG A 135 4.31 8.23 13.83
N GLU A 136 3.53 7.84 12.82
CA GLU A 136 4.00 7.87 11.42
C GLU A 136 4.36 9.28 10.95
N THR A 137 3.76 10.30 11.58
CA THR A 137 4.02 11.73 11.28
C THR A 137 5.15 12.35 12.11
N ASN A 138 5.60 11.69 13.18
CA ASN A 138 6.64 12.15 14.13
C ASN A 138 7.90 11.26 14.20
N THR A 139 7.92 10.12 13.51
CA THR A 139 9.08 9.20 13.47
C THR A 139 10.01 9.49 12.29
N ASN A 140 11.21 8.90 12.35
CA ASN A 140 12.34 9.05 11.43
C ASN A 140 11.95 9.13 9.94
N GLU A 141 12.70 9.92 9.14
CA GLU A 141 12.46 10.17 7.71
C GLU A 141 12.21 8.91 6.87
N ARG A 142 12.83 7.77 7.23
CA ARG A 142 12.66 6.49 6.52
C ARG A 142 11.24 5.93 6.59
N CYS A 143 10.57 6.05 7.74
CA CYS A 143 9.19 5.60 7.92
C CYS A 143 8.25 6.45 7.07
N THR A 144 8.41 7.77 7.10
CA THR A 144 7.61 8.70 6.27
C THR A 144 7.77 8.40 4.78
N VAL A 145 8.98 8.14 4.29
CA VAL A 145 9.21 7.80 2.86
C VAL A 145 8.51 6.48 2.50
N SER A 146 8.62 5.45 3.33
CA SER A 146 8.00 4.14 3.07
C SER A 146 6.48 4.23 3.01
N VAL A 147 5.87 4.88 4.01
CA VAL A 147 4.41 5.12 4.05
C VAL A 147 3.95 5.90 2.82
N MET A 148 4.62 6.99 2.45
CA MET A 148 4.21 7.77 1.27
C MET A 148 4.34 6.98 -0.04
N LYS A 149 5.40 6.19 -0.20
CA LYS A 149 5.55 5.33 -1.38
C LYS A 149 4.54 4.18 -1.40
N HIS A 150 4.06 3.72 -0.25
CA HIS A 150 2.99 2.71 -0.16
C HIS A 150 1.68 3.20 -0.76
N HIS A 151 1.42 4.50 -0.69
CA HIS A 151 0.22 5.12 -1.28
C HIS A 151 0.30 5.36 -2.79
N ILE A 152 1.41 4.99 -3.43
CA ILE A 152 1.69 5.35 -4.82
C ILE A 152 2.01 4.10 -5.63
N ILE A 153 1.32 3.96 -6.76
CA ILE A 153 1.59 2.98 -7.82
C ILE A 153 2.20 3.72 -9.02
N ASP A 154 3.13 3.08 -9.73
CA ASP A 154 3.92 3.63 -10.84
C ASP A 154 3.26 3.53 -12.23
N HIS A 155 1.97 3.22 -12.26
CA HIS A 155 1.11 3.19 -13.45
C HIS A 155 -0.29 3.71 -13.10
N THR A 156 -1.10 3.94 -14.13
CA THR A 156 -2.45 4.50 -13.95
C THR A 156 -3.48 3.38 -13.79
N ILE A 157 -4.24 3.39 -12.69
CA ILE A 157 -5.36 2.48 -12.44
C ILE A 157 -6.62 3.33 -12.31
N CYS A 158 -7.44 3.33 -13.35
CA CYS A 158 -8.75 3.97 -13.33
C CYS A 158 -9.75 3.14 -12.52
N SER A 159 -10.69 3.81 -11.85
CA SER A 159 -11.61 3.15 -10.94
C SER A 159 -12.52 2.15 -11.64
N SER A 160 -12.85 2.37 -12.92
CA SER A 160 -13.63 1.45 -13.75
C SER A 160 -12.93 0.13 -14.05
N ALA A 161 -11.60 0.08 -13.95
CA ALA A 161 -10.80 -1.09 -14.25
C ALA A 161 -10.57 -2.00 -13.02
N ILE A 162 -10.95 -1.56 -11.83
CA ILE A 162 -10.80 -2.35 -10.60
C ILE A 162 -11.90 -3.42 -10.56
N PRO A 163 -11.55 -4.71 -10.65
CA PRO A 163 -12.53 -5.81 -10.59
C PRO A 163 -12.97 -6.06 -9.13
N GLN A 164 -13.66 -7.18 -8.88
CA GLN A 164 -14.02 -7.58 -7.51
C GLN A 164 -12.78 -7.72 -6.62
N PHE A 165 -11.69 -8.27 -7.16
CA PHE A 165 -10.41 -8.39 -6.48
C PHE A 165 -9.24 -8.33 -7.48
N ALA A 166 -8.25 -7.49 -7.19
CA ALA A 166 -7.00 -7.39 -7.92
C ALA A 166 -5.86 -7.06 -6.95
N LYS A 167 -4.62 -7.22 -7.42
CA LYS A 167 -3.43 -6.76 -6.70
C LYS A 167 -2.55 -5.95 -7.64
N SER A 168 -1.88 -4.94 -7.10
CA SER A 168 -0.88 -4.16 -7.84
C SER A 168 0.30 -3.83 -6.94
N LEU A 169 1.48 -3.68 -7.55
CA LEU A 169 2.69 -3.30 -6.82
C LEU A 169 2.72 -1.79 -6.63
N ASN A 170 3.05 -1.36 -5.41
CA ASN A 170 3.34 0.04 -5.12
C ASN A 170 4.82 0.38 -5.38
N MET A 171 5.20 1.64 -5.12
CA MET A 171 6.56 2.14 -5.33
C MET A 171 7.66 1.51 -4.44
N ILE A 172 7.30 0.76 -3.40
CA ILE A 172 8.26 -0.02 -2.59
C ILE A 172 8.25 -1.51 -2.95
N GLY A 173 7.46 -1.93 -3.95
CA GLY A 173 7.36 -3.32 -4.38
C GLY A 173 6.49 -4.19 -3.48
N GLU A 174 5.69 -3.60 -2.60
CA GLU A 174 4.68 -4.30 -1.82
C GLU A 174 3.36 -4.39 -2.62
N LEU A 175 2.60 -5.47 -2.41
CA LEU A 175 1.32 -5.68 -3.06
C LEU A 175 0.22 -4.93 -2.31
N LEU A 176 -0.43 -4.00 -2.99
CA LEU A 176 -1.71 -3.42 -2.58
C LEU A 176 -2.85 -4.28 -3.11
N SER A 177 -3.79 -4.60 -2.24
CA SER A 177 -5.06 -5.24 -2.57
C SER A 177 -6.05 -4.18 -3.06
N LEU A 178 -6.63 -4.36 -4.23
CA LEU A 178 -7.70 -3.51 -4.76
C LEU A 178 -8.97 -4.35 -4.87
N SER A 179 -10.07 -3.86 -4.32
CA SER A 179 -11.32 -4.62 -4.31
C SER A 179 -12.54 -3.75 -4.59
N ARG A 180 -13.60 -4.41 -5.04
CA ARG A 180 -14.92 -3.84 -5.26
C ARG A 180 -15.96 -4.69 -4.54
N ASP A 181 -16.78 -4.06 -3.70
CA ASP A 181 -17.87 -4.75 -3.02
C ASP A 181 -19.14 -4.85 -3.88
N GLU A 182 -20.17 -5.52 -3.34
CA GLU A 182 -21.48 -5.69 -4.00
C GLU A 182 -22.25 -4.35 -4.19
N TYR A 183 -21.91 -3.31 -3.43
CA TYR A 183 -22.49 -1.97 -3.53
C TYR A 183 -21.67 -1.03 -4.42
N ASN A 184 -20.72 -1.58 -5.20
CA ASN A 184 -19.85 -0.82 -6.09
C ASN A 184 -18.91 0.17 -5.36
N LYS A 185 -18.70 0.00 -4.05
CA LYS A 185 -17.66 0.67 -3.27
C LYS A 185 -16.31 0.05 -3.62
N LEU A 186 -15.26 0.86 -3.55
CA LEU A 186 -13.91 0.47 -3.91
C LEU A 186 -13.02 0.61 -2.70
N TYR A 187 -12.07 -0.30 -2.58
CA TYR A 187 -11.13 -0.33 -1.46
C TYR A 187 -9.71 -0.59 -1.95
N VAL A 188 -8.75 -0.06 -1.19
CA VAL A 188 -7.33 -0.37 -1.29
C VAL A 188 -6.82 -0.78 0.09
N ASP A 189 -6.29 -2.00 0.23
CA ASP A 189 -5.92 -2.59 1.53
C ASP A 189 -6.99 -2.36 2.62
N ASP A 190 -8.25 -2.65 2.29
CA ASP A 190 -9.43 -2.48 3.15
C ASP A 190 -9.82 -1.04 3.50
N VAL A 191 -9.06 -0.05 3.03
CA VAL A 191 -9.39 1.38 3.14
C VAL A 191 -10.29 1.82 1.99
N GLN A 192 -11.37 2.54 2.27
CA GLN A 192 -12.34 2.91 1.24
C GLN A 192 -11.83 4.05 0.36
N ILE A 193 -12.01 3.91 -0.95
CA ILE A 193 -11.85 4.98 -1.93
C ILE A 193 -13.15 5.79 -1.99
N VAL A 194 -13.13 6.99 -1.41
CA VAL A 194 -14.28 7.90 -1.28
C VAL A 194 -14.48 8.81 -2.50
N VAL A 195 -13.40 9.23 -3.16
CA VAL A 195 -13.47 9.98 -4.43
C VAL A 195 -12.56 9.30 -5.44
N ARG A 196 -13.06 9.12 -6.65
CA ARG A 196 -12.42 8.34 -7.70
C ARG A 196 -12.05 9.22 -8.88
N ASP A 197 -11.03 8.79 -9.62
CA ASP A 197 -10.72 9.28 -10.96
C ASP A 197 -10.49 10.81 -11.04
N LEU A 198 -9.75 11.38 -10.09
CA LEU A 198 -9.23 12.74 -10.26
C LEU A 198 -8.06 12.70 -11.25
N VAL A 199 -8.41 12.77 -12.53
CA VAL A 199 -7.45 12.60 -13.64
C VAL A 199 -6.45 13.75 -13.69
N ALA A 200 -5.18 13.39 -13.72
CA ALA A 200 -4.05 14.29 -13.82
C ALA A 200 -3.34 14.17 -15.19
N THR A 201 -2.50 15.15 -15.51
CA THR A 201 -1.67 15.12 -16.73
C THR A 201 -0.67 13.97 -16.72
N ASN A 202 -0.30 13.46 -15.55
CA ASN A 202 0.69 12.41 -15.35
C ASN A 202 0.17 11.28 -14.43
N GLY A 203 -1.13 11.00 -14.43
CA GLY A 203 -1.70 9.92 -13.62
C GLY A 203 -3.14 10.14 -13.19
N VAL A 204 -3.51 9.56 -12.06
CA VAL A 204 -4.81 9.68 -11.40
C VAL A 204 -4.66 9.75 -9.89
N VAL A 205 -5.52 10.53 -9.24
CA VAL A 205 -5.63 10.58 -7.77
C VAL A 205 -6.97 9.99 -7.35
N HIS A 206 -6.95 9.10 -6.37
CA HIS A 206 -8.11 8.54 -5.69
C HIS A 206 -8.04 8.99 -4.23
N ILE A 207 -9.12 9.59 -3.70
CA ILE A 207 -9.16 10.01 -2.29
C ILE A 207 -9.61 8.84 -1.44
N ILE A 208 -8.91 8.58 -0.33
CA ILE A 208 -9.20 7.50 0.60
C ILE A 208 -9.55 8.04 2.00
N ASP A 209 -10.31 7.26 2.77
CA ASP A 209 -10.78 7.59 4.13
C ASP A 209 -9.90 7.06 5.27
N GLY A 210 -8.76 6.45 4.94
CA GLY A 210 -7.75 5.97 5.88
C GLY A 210 -6.34 6.15 5.32
N VAL A 211 -5.34 5.83 6.12
CA VAL A 211 -3.94 5.78 5.66
C VAL A 211 -3.56 4.34 5.42
N LEU A 212 -2.91 4.08 4.28
CA LEU A 212 -2.38 2.76 3.95
C LEU A 212 -1.11 2.52 4.76
N SER A 213 -1.22 1.70 5.80
CA SER A 213 -0.09 1.31 6.63
C SER A 213 0.74 0.24 5.93
N THR A 214 2.06 0.45 5.87
CA THR A 214 3.01 -0.59 5.43
C THR A 214 3.24 -1.57 6.58
N ARG A 215 3.64 -2.82 6.28
CA ARG A 215 4.18 -3.72 7.31
C ARG A 215 5.37 -3.11 8.07
N GLN A 216 6.12 -2.24 7.41
CA GLN A 216 7.29 -1.55 7.97
C GLN A 216 6.92 -0.41 8.92
N ALA A 217 5.66 0.04 8.91
CA ALA A 217 5.16 1.10 9.77
C ALA A 217 4.29 0.59 10.93
N LYS A 218 3.86 -0.69 10.87
CA LYS A 218 3.14 -1.33 11.99
C LYS A 218 4.01 -1.35 13.25
N SER A 219 3.41 -0.93 14.35
CA SER A 219 3.97 -1.06 15.70
C SER A 219 4.04 -2.50 16.15
N ALA A 220 4.83 -2.77 17.20
CA ALA A 220 4.96 -4.11 17.74
C ALA A 220 3.60 -4.69 18.16
N SER A 221 2.75 -3.88 18.81
CA SER A 221 1.43 -4.33 19.24
C SER A 221 0.47 -4.65 18.09
N GLU A 222 0.47 -3.86 17.01
CA GLU A 222 -0.32 -4.17 15.81
C GLU A 222 0.12 -5.48 15.16
N VAL A 223 1.42 -5.74 15.12
CA VAL A 223 1.94 -7.02 14.61
C VAL A 223 1.51 -8.17 15.54
N LEU A 224 1.56 -7.99 16.86
CA LEU A 224 1.08 -9.02 17.80
C LEU A 224 -0.41 -9.34 17.60
N GLU A 225 -1.24 -8.32 17.41
CA GLU A 225 -2.68 -8.45 17.14
C GLU A 225 -2.94 -9.15 15.80
N GLU A 226 -2.24 -8.75 14.73
CA GLU A 226 -2.36 -9.34 13.38
C GLU A 226 -2.02 -10.83 13.36
N TYR A 227 -0.98 -11.24 14.09
CA TYR A 227 -0.56 -12.65 14.19
C TYR A 227 -1.30 -13.42 15.30
N GLY A 228 -2.24 -12.78 16.01
CA GLY A 228 -3.05 -13.41 17.05
C GLY A 228 -2.28 -13.83 18.31
N LEU A 229 -1.19 -13.15 18.65
CA LEU A 229 -0.35 -13.40 19.83
C LEU A 229 -0.95 -12.79 21.12
N ASN A 230 -2.23 -13.12 21.37
CA ASN A 230 -3.09 -12.49 22.37
C ASN A 230 -2.61 -12.69 23.81
N GLU A 231 -1.96 -13.82 24.12
CA GLU A 231 -1.47 -14.10 25.48
C GLU A 231 -0.35 -13.12 25.86
N PHE A 232 0.59 -12.89 24.95
CA PHE A 232 1.68 -11.93 25.17
C PHE A 232 1.14 -10.49 25.21
N LEU A 233 0.20 -10.17 24.32
CA LEU A 233 -0.46 -8.86 24.31
C LEU A 233 -1.15 -8.56 25.66
N SER A 234 -1.82 -9.54 26.24
CA SER A 234 -2.48 -9.41 27.56
C SER A 234 -1.48 -9.10 28.68
N LEU A 235 -0.28 -9.70 28.63
CA LEU A 235 0.80 -9.40 29.59
C LEU A 235 1.36 -7.99 29.41
N LEU A 236 1.50 -7.51 28.17
CA LEU A 236 1.91 -6.12 27.88
C LEU A 236 0.90 -5.12 28.42
N GLU A 237 -0.39 -5.40 28.26
CA GLU A 237 -1.48 -4.55 28.75
C GLU A 237 -1.52 -4.54 30.27
N ALA A 238 -1.42 -5.70 30.92
CA ALA A 238 -1.35 -5.81 32.39
C ALA A 238 -0.16 -5.03 32.98
N ALA A 239 0.97 -5.00 32.27
CA ALA A 239 2.16 -4.26 32.67
C ALA A 239 2.15 -2.78 32.25
N ASN A 240 1.13 -2.33 31.50
CA ASN A 240 1.07 -1.01 30.87
C ASN A 240 2.30 -0.68 29.98
N LEU A 241 2.83 -1.69 29.28
CA LEU A 241 4.03 -1.57 28.44
C LEU A 241 3.75 -1.47 26.95
N LYS A 242 2.49 -1.56 26.51
CA LYS A 242 2.11 -1.44 25.09
C LYS A 242 2.79 -0.23 24.42
N LYS A 243 2.64 0.95 25.02
CA LYS A 243 3.24 2.21 24.51
C LYS A 243 4.77 2.18 24.44
N LEU A 244 5.43 1.54 25.41
CA LEU A 244 6.88 1.41 25.46
C LEU A 244 7.37 0.47 24.36
N TYR A 245 6.72 -0.69 24.21
CA TYR A 245 7.02 -1.66 23.15
C TYR A 245 6.94 -1.04 21.77
N ASP A 246 5.85 -0.33 21.54
CA ASP A 246 5.62 0.34 20.27
C ASP A 246 6.62 1.49 20.02
N SER A 247 7.30 1.99 21.07
CA SER A 247 8.26 3.10 20.97
C SER A 247 9.70 2.65 20.73
N PHE A 248 9.99 1.35 20.81
CA PHE A 248 11.33 0.87 20.56
C PHE A 248 11.71 1.03 19.10
N GLU A 249 12.91 1.57 18.87
CA GLU A 249 13.49 1.70 17.53
C GLU A 249 14.68 0.75 17.39
N ASN A 250 14.83 0.15 16.20
CA ASN A 250 15.94 -0.75 15.85
C ASN A 250 16.13 -1.90 16.85
N VAL A 251 15.04 -2.58 17.21
CA VAL A 251 15.04 -3.78 18.07
C VAL A 251 14.51 -5.01 17.33
N THR A 252 14.82 -6.19 17.85
CA THR A 252 14.23 -7.47 17.45
C THR A 252 13.44 -8.04 18.62
N PHE A 253 12.17 -8.39 18.38
CA PHE A 253 11.30 -8.97 19.39
C PHE A 253 11.34 -10.50 19.31
N PHE A 254 11.67 -11.16 20.41
CA PHE A 254 11.59 -12.62 20.56
C PHE A 254 10.33 -12.94 21.35
N ILE A 255 9.19 -13.10 20.68
CA ILE A 255 7.91 -13.25 21.37
C ILE A 255 7.54 -14.73 21.52
N PRO A 256 7.26 -15.22 22.74
CA PRO A 256 6.78 -16.59 22.94
C PRO A 256 5.38 -16.78 22.32
N SER A 257 5.11 -17.98 21.81
CA SER A 257 3.78 -18.32 21.27
C SER A 257 2.73 -18.38 22.39
N ASN A 258 1.46 -18.29 22.01
CA ASN A 258 0.34 -18.48 22.96
C ASN A 258 0.43 -19.84 23.67
N GLU A 259 0.85 -20.90 22.97
CA GLU A 259 1.04 -22.22 23.55
C GLU A 259 2.16 -22.24 24.59
N ALA A 260 3.29 -21.57 24.31
CA ALA A 260 4.41 -21.48 25.25
C ALA A 260 4.02 -20.75 26.54
N ILE A 261 3.21 -19.69 26.44
CA ILE A 261 2.70 -18.97 27.62
C ILE A 261 1.72 -19.85 28.42
N ARG A 262 0.81 -20.55 27.74
CA ARG A 262 -0.14 -21.46 28.42
C ARG A 262 0.52 -22.68 29.07
N ALA A 263 1.68 -23.10 28.56
CA ALA A 263 2.45 -24.21 29.12
C ALA A 263 3.25 -23.83 30.38
N LEU A 264 3.24 -22.55 30.80
CA LEU A 264 3.90 -22.11 32.02
C LEU A 264 3.27 -22.78 33.26
N PRO A 265 4.06 -23.01 34.33
CA PRO A 265 3.54 -23.57 35.58
C PRO A 265 2.36 -22.75 36.13
N ALA A 266 1.33 -23.44 36.63
CA ALA A 266 0.19 -22.81 37.28
C ALA A 266 0.65 -21.92 38.45
N GLY A 267 0.09 -20.72 38.57
CA GLY A 267 0.49 -19.74 39.59
C GLY A 267 1.62 -18.80 39.15
N LEU A 268 2.39 -19.14 38.09
CA LEU A 268 3.53 -18.31 37.68
C LEU A 268 3.07 -16.97 37.10
N ILE A 269 2.10 -16.98 36.19
CA ILE A 269 1.58 -15.74 35.58
C ILE A 269 0.95 -14.87 36.66
N GLU A 270 0.17 -15.45 37.59
CA GLU A 270 -0.41 -14.70 38.71
C GLU A 270 0.68 -14.08 39.61
N SER A 271 1.76 -14.83 39.87
CA SER A 271 2.90 -14.32 40.65
C SER A 271 3.61 -13.16 39.93
N LEU A 272 3.78 -13.24 38.61
CA LEU A 272 4.37 -12.18 37.80
C LEU A 272 3.46 -10.95 37.76
N MET A 273 2.15 -11.14 37.59
CA MET A 273 1.17 -10.04 37.64
C MET A 273 1.12 -9.37 39.01
N SER A 274 1.36 -10.11 40.10
CA SER A 274 1.45 -9.53 41.45
C SER A 274 2.72 -8.71 41.68
N ASN A 275 3.80 -8.99 40.93
CA ASN A 275 5.07 -8.26 41.00
C ASN A 275 5.39 -7.61 39.66
N ILE A 276 4.91 -6.38 39.49
CA ILE A 276 5.07 -5.61 38.26
C ILE A 276 6.52 -5.44 37.82
N ASN A 277 7.49 -5.39 38.75
CA ASN A 277 8.91 -5.28 38.41
C ASN A 277 9.46 -6.57 37.80
N SER A 278 9.01 -7.73 38.30
CA SER A 278 9.36 -9.02 37.73
C SER A 278 8.74 -9.21 36.34
N LEU A 279 7.46 -8.87 36.19
CA LEU A 279 6.80 -8.89 34.88
C LEU A 279 7.50 -7.95 33.88
N PHE A 280 7.83 -6.73 34.29
CA PHE A 280 8.58 -5.76 33.49
C PHE A 280 9.93 -6.33 33.02
N SER A 281 10.68 -6.96 33.93
CA SER A 281 11.98 -7.54 33.61
C SER A 281 11.89 -8.68 32.61
N VAL A 282 10.91 -9.59 32.80
CA VAL A 282 10.67 -10.70 31.86
C VAL A 282 10.28 -10.17 30.49
N LEU A 283 9.40 -9.17 30.42
CA LEU A 283 9.01 -8.56 29.16
C LEU A 283 10.22 -7.93 28.45
N LEU A 284 10.99 -7.07 29.13
CA LEU A 284 12.18 -6.44 28.54
C LEU A 284 13.26 -7.44 28.09
N TYR A 285 13.36 -8.60 28.73
CA TYR A 285 14.28 -9.65 28.28
C TYR A 285 13.97 -10.13 26.85
N HIS A 286 12.71 -10.12 26.44
CA HIS A 286 12.27 -10.55 25.09
C HIS A 286 12.49 -9.49 23.99
N VAL A 287 13.12 -8.35 24.32
CA VAL A 287 13.44 -7.29 23.37
C VAL A 287 14.96 -7.18 23.24
N ALA A 288 15.48 -7.45 22.03
CA ALA A 288 16.90 -7.42 21.73
C ALA A 288 17.29 -6.19 20.90
N ASP A 289 18.47 -5.62 21.15
CA ASP A 289 19.02 -4.52 20.37
C ASP A 289 19.46 -4.97 18.98
N GLY A 290 19.16 -4.14 17.98
CA GLY A 290 19.53 -4.34 16.58
C GLY A 290 18.47 -5.10 15.77
N THR A 291 18.59 -4.99 14.45
CA THR A 291 17.81 -5.80 13.51
C THR A 291 18.51 -7.14 13.28
N ALA A 292 17.90 -8.24 13.67
CA ALA A 292 18.46 -9.57 13.46
C ALA A 292 18.50 -9.91 11.96
N GLN A 293 19.66 -9.75 11.33
CA GLN A 293 19.98 -10.48 10.11
C GLN A 293 20.83 -11.67 10.53
N ILE A 294 20.21 -12.84 10.59
CA ILE A 294 20.85 -14.10 10.92
C ILE A 294 21.86 -14.40 9.80
N LYS A 295 23.10 -13.97 10.00
CA LYS A 295 24.20 -14.03 9.02
C LYS A 295 25.31 -14.96 9.47
N LEU A 296 25.35 -15.27 10.76
CA LEU A 296 26.42 -16.04 11.38
C LEU A 296 25.83 -17.26 12.11
N PRO A 297 26.60 -18.35 12.26
CA PRO A 297 26.19 -19.55 12.98
C PRO A 297 25.82 -19.28 14.45
N GLU A 298 26.41 -18.23 15.03
CA GLU A 298 26.11 -17.78 16.39
C GLU A 298 26.10 -16.25 16.40
N GLN A 299 25.09 -15.66 17.05
CA GLN A 299 24.96 -14.23 17.26
C GLN A 299 24.46 -13.95 18.68
N ILE A 300 25.02 -12.94 19.33
CA ILE A 300 24.60 -12.50 20.66
C ILE A 300 24.01 -11.10 20.52
N PHE A 301 22.79 -10.93 21.01
CA PHE A 301 22.11 -9.65 21.06
C PHE A 301 21.95 -9.22 22.51
N ASN A 302 22.26 -7.96 22.82
CA ASN A 302 21.97 -7.42 24.14
C ASN A 302 20.47 -7.23 24.27
N SER A 303 19.89 -7.67 25.40
CA SER A 303 18.47 -7.42 25.64
C SER A 303 18.26 -6.03 26.26
N LYS A 304 17.02 -5.52 26.21
CA LYS A 304 16.63 -4.28 26.89
C LYS A 304 16.61 -4.41 28.42
N LEU A 305 16.64 -5.64 28.95
CA LEU A 305 16.89 -5.87 30.36
C LEU A 305 18.40 -5.74 30.64
N GLN A 306 18.75 -4.84 31.57
CA GLN A 306 20.15 -4.52 31.87
C GLN A 306 21.01 -5.76 32.18
N ASN A 307 22.23 -5.79 31.63
CA ASN A 307 23.21 -6.87 31.81
C ASN A 307 22.75 -8.26 31.39
N THR A 308 21.82 -8.36 30.44
CA THR A 308 21.37 -9.64 29.87
C THR A 308 21.51 -9.66 28.37
N SER A 309 21.67 -10.85 27.80
CA SER A 309 21.79 -11.07 26.37
C SER A 309 21.03 -12.31 25.93
N ILE A 310 20.57 -12.28 24.68
CA ILE A 310 19.97 -13.40 23.97
C ILE A 310 21.01 -13.95 23.01
N LYS A 311 21.36 -15.22 23.19
CA LYS A 311 22.24 -15.95 22.28
C LYS A 311 21.39 -16.73 21.28
N VAL A 312 21.54 -16.38 20.01
CA VAL A 312 20.89 -17.05 18.88
C VAL A 312 21.91 -17.97 18.23
N GLN A 313 21.60 -19.26 18.18
CA GLN A 313 22.41 -20.26 17.50
C GLN A 313 21.65 -20.80 16.29
N VAL A 314 22.32 -20.79 15.15
CA VAL A 314 21.81 -21.33 13.90
C VAL A 314 22.40 -22.72 13.74
N HIS A 315 21.57 -23.73 14.00
CA HIS A 315 21.92 -25.10 13.65
C HIS A 315 21.54 -25.32 12.18
N SER A 316 22.44 -25.90 11.40
CA SER A 316 22.12 -26.36 10.05
C SER A 316 21.15 -27.54 10.15
N SER A 317 19.86 -27.26 10.23
CA SER A 317 18.87 -28.23 9.77
C SER A 317 19.00 -28.31 8.26
N VAL A 318 19.37 -29.50 7.77
CA VAL A 318 19.47 -29.91 6.37
C VAL A 318 18.45 -29.18 5.50
N ILE A 319 18.93 -28.54 4.44
CA ILE A 319 18.15 -28.29 3.23
C ILE A 319 17.75 -29.68 2.70
N SER A 320 16.53 -30.15 2.95
CA SER A 320 15.92 -31.08 2.00
C SER A 320 15.37 -30.21 0.87
N SER A 321 16.19 -30.11 -0.17
CA SER A 321 15.89 -29.48 -1.43
C SER A 321 14.56 -29.98 -2.00
N CYS A 322 13.66 -29.07 -2.30
CA CYS A 322 12.68 -29.26 -3.36
C CYS A 322 12.62 -27.97 -4.17
N CYS A 323 13.55 -27.83 -5.11
CA CYS A 323 13.24 -27.98 -6.54
C CYS A 323 14.42 -27.51 -7.40
N SER A 324 15.16 -28.45 -7.98
CA SER A 324 15.63 -28.33 -9.35
C SER A 324 15.43 -29.66 -10.08
N SER A 325 14.39 -29.67 -10.92
CA SER A 325 14.25 -30.43 -12.17
C SER A 325 14.86 -31.84 -12.25
N SER A 326 14.02 -32.87 -12.06
CA SER A 326 13.67 -33.91 -13.05
C SER A 326 13.20 -35.23 -12.38
N ILE A 327 12.00 -35.67 -12.77
CA ILE A 327 11.55 -37.08 -12.87
C ILE A 327 11.38 -37.91 -11.56
N SER A 328 10.10 -38.15 -11.25
CA SER A 328 9.41 -39.33 -10.66
C SER A 328 10.02 -40.15 -9.50
N SER A 329 9.15 -40.41 -8.50
CA SER A 329 9.26 -41.37 -7.38
C SER A 329 10.32 -40.95 -6.35
N VAL A 330 10.02 -40.66 -5.09
CA VAL A 330 9.28 -41.44 -4.10
C VAL A 330 8.77 -40.47 -3.03
N CYS A 331 7.46 -40.28 -2.93
CA CYS A 331 6.79 -39.68 -1.77
C CYS A 331 6.10 -40.81 -1.03
N SER A 332 6.70 -41.29 0.05
CA SER A 332 6.00 -42.10 1.06
C SER A 332 6.90 -42.29 2.28
N SER A 333 6.27 -42.27 3.45
CA SER A 333 6.78 -42.57 4.79
C SER A 333 7.50 -41.45 5.52
N PHE A 334 6.77 -40.65 6.29
CA PHE A 334 7.11 -40.32 7.68
C PHE A 334 5.84 -39.83 8.40
N GLU A 335 4.91 -40.76 8.62
CA GLU A 335 3.99 -40.72 9.77
C GLU A 335 4.58 -41.60 10.88
N SER A 336 4.26 -41.28 12.13
CA SER A 336 4.91 -41.69 13.39
C SER A 336 6.19 -40.89 13.64
N TRP A 337 6.34 -40.17 14.76
CA TRP A 337 6.35 -40.71 16.11
C TRP A 337 5.56 -39.88 17.14
N LYS A 338 5.18 -40.60 18.21
CA LYS A 338 4.41 -40.21 19.40
C LYS A 338 5.12 -39.20 20.29
#